data_AF-A0AAD8SLS5-F1
#
_entry.id   AF-A0AAD8SLS5-F1
#
_cell.length_a   1.000
_cell.length_b   1.000
_cell.length_c   1.000
_cell.angle_alpha   90.00
_cell.angle_beta   90.00
_cell.angle_gamma   90.00
#
_symmetry.space_group_name_H-M   'P 1'
#
loop_
_entity.id
_entity.type
_entity.pdbx_description
1 polymer ?
#
loop_
_entity_poly.entity_id
_entity_poly.type
_entity_poly.pdbx_seq_one_letter_code
_entity_poly.pdbx_strand_id
1 'polypeptide(L)'
;MRRSTTLTAAAAALLLLVSLTAAYMSIVSYGERREEEKAHQMFVGWKARYNKTYRSIGEEEHRYAAFKVNRRLIGRRHVDADAQRYSYHGLNVFADLTTEEFQTRFRSVTLGGQNPTNRRRKKRETPTGVQI
;
A
#
# COMPACT_ATOMS: atom_id res chain seq x y z
N MET A 1 -19.79 58.00 -11.78
CA MET A 1 -19.02 57.11 -12.69
C MET A 1 -18.01 56.18 -12.01
N ARG A 2 -17.25 56.59 -10.97
CA ARG A 2 -16.16 55.76 -10.39
C ARG A 2 -16.56 54.46 -9.69
N ARG A 3 -17.78 54.34 -9.14
CA ARG A 3 -18.26 53.13 -8.43
C ARG A 3 -18.65 51.98 -9.37
N SER A 4 -19.03 52.27 -10.61
CA SER A 4 -19.45 51.26 -11.59
C SER A 4 -18.24 50.52 -12.17
N THR A 5 -17.14 51.23 -12.45
CA THR A 5 -15.89 50.64 -12.96
C THR A 5 -15.18 49.75 -11.93
N THR A 6 -15.28 50.09 -10.64
CA THR A 6 -14.74 49.25 -9.56
C THR A 6 -15.52 47.96 -9.38
N LEU A 7 -16.85 48.00 -9.54
CA LEU A 7 -17.70 46.81 -9.49
C LEU A 7 -17.44 45.88 -10.69
N THR A 8 -17.28 46.43 -11.89
CA THR A 8 -16.93 45.62 -13.08
C THR A 8 -15.51 45.05 -12.98
N ALA A 9 -14.54 45.82 -12.48
CA ALA A 9 -13.18 45.33 -12.26
C ALA A 9 -13.13 44.23 -11.18
N ALA A 10 -13.89 44.39 -10.09
CA ALA A 10 -14.01 43.39 -9.04
C ALA A 10 -14.68 42.10 -9.55
N ALA A 11 -15.74 42.23 -10.34
CA ALA A 11 -16.40 41.08 -10.97
C ALA A 11 -15.46 40.36 -11.97
N ALA A 12 -14.72 41.11 -12.79
CA ALA A 12 -13.74 40.53 -13.71
C ALA A 12 -12.60 39.82 -12.96
N ALA A 13 -12.09 40.42 -11.88
CA ALA A 13 -11.09 39.78 -11.02
C ALA A 13 -11.62 38.48 -10.40
N LEU A 14 -12.87 38.48 -9.92
CA LEU A 14 -13.51 37.28 -9.36
C LEU A 14 -13.66 36.17 -10.42
N LEU A 15 -14.10 36.53 -11.64
CA LEU A 15 -14.21 35.58 -12.75
C LEU A 15 -12.85 35.00 -13.16
N LEU A 16 -11.80 35.82 -13.19
CA LEU A 16 -10.44 35.35 -13.46
C LEU A 16 -9.94 34.39 -12.38
N LEU A 17 -10.22 34.68 -11.10
CA LEU A 17 -9.86 33.79 -10.00
C LEU A 17 -10.60 32.44 -10.08
N VAL A 18 -11.91 32.45 -10.37
CA VAL A 18 -12.70 31.22 -10.55
C VAL A 18 -12.21 30.41 -11.76
N SER A 19 -11.90 31.08 -12.87
CA SER A 19 -11.34 30.41 -14.05
C SER A 19 -9.98 29.76 -13.76
N LEU A 20 -9.11 30.47 -13.03
CA LEU A 20 -7.79 29.96 -12.64
C LEU A 20 -7.90 28.73 -11.72
N THR A 21 -8.79 28.77 -10.73
CA THR A 21 -9.00 27.61 -9.84
C THR A 21 -9.62 26.44 -10.59
N ALA A 22 -10.60 26.68 -11.47
CA ALA A 22 -11.19 25.64 -12.30
C ALA A 22 -10.15 24.98 -13.22
N ALA A 23 -9.27 25.76 -13.85
CA ALA A 23 -8.18 25.25 -14.68
C ALA A 23 -7.20 24.39 -13.85
N TYR A 24 -6.82 24.87 -12.66
CA TYR A 24 -5.96 24.10 -11.75
C TYR A 24 -6.59 22.76 -11.36
N MET A 25 -7.86 22.76 -10.95
CA MET A 25 -8.59 21.55 -10.57
C MET A 25 -8.73 20.58 -11.76
N SER A 26 -8.93 21.09 -12.98
CA SER A 26 -8.98 20.27 -14.19
C SER A 26 -7.67 19.54 -14.46
N ILE A 27 -6.54 20.25 -14.33
CA ILE A 27 -5.19 19.68 -14.52
C ILE A 27 -4.94 18.58 -13.49
N VAL A 28 -5.21 18.85 -12.21
CA VAL A 28 -5.01 17.86 -11.13
C VAL A 28 -5.90 16.63 -11.36
N SER A 29 -7.19 16.82 -11.63
CA SER A 29 -8.13 15.72 -11.88
C SER A 29 -7.75 14.87 -13.10
N TYR A 30 -7.27 15.50 -14.17
CA TYR A 30 -6.78 14.78 -15.34
C TYR A 30 -5.55 13.93 -15.02
N GLY A 31 -4.61 14.49 -14.25
CA GLY A 31 -3.43 13.76 -13.77
C GLY A 31 -3.81 12.54 -12.94
N GLU A 32 -4.73 12.69 -11.98
CA GLU A 32 -5.20 11.59 -11.13
C GLU A 32 -5.87 10.48 -11.94
N ARG A 33 -6.75 10.82 -12.88
CA ARG A 33 -7.39 9.83 -13.77
C ARG A 33 -6.37 9.05 -14.59
N ARG A 34 -5.37 9.73 -15.14
CA ARG A 34 -4.32 9.07 -15.93
C ARG A 34 -3.47 8.12 -15.09
N GLU A 35 -3.13 8.51 -13.86
CA GLU A 35 -2.37 7.66 -12.94
C GLU A 35 -3.19 6.46 -12.45
N GLU A 36 -4.51 6.63 -12.26
CA GLU A 36 -5.43 5.55 -11.93
C GLU A 36 -5.58 4.56 -13.11
N GLU A 37 -5.75 5.04 -14.34
CA GLU A 37 -5.81 4.19 -15.54
C GLU A 37 -4.52 3.37 -15.70
N LYS A 38 -3.36 4.03 -15.56
CA LYS A 38 -2.05 3.36 -15.57
C LYS A 38 -1.93 2.32 -14.44
N ALA A 39 -2.48 2.61 -13.26
CA ALA A 39 -2.53 1.66 -12.14
C ALA A 39 -3.36 0.44 -12.45
N HIS A 40 -4.53 0.65 -13.05
CA HIS A 40 -5.42 -0.42 -13.42
C HIS A 40 -4.79 -1.34 -14.49
N GLN A 41 -4.20 -0.75 -15.54
CA GLN A 41 -3.50 -1.51 -16.57
C GLN A 41 -2.35 -2.35 -16.01
N MET A 42 -1.54 -1.77 -15.12
CA MET A 42 -0.46 -2.50 -14.44
C MET A 42 -0.99 -3.64 -13.57
N PHE A 43 -2.11 -3.41 -12.87
CA PHE A 43 -2.73 -4.43 -12.04
C PHE A 43 -3.25 -5.60 -12.88
N VAL A 44 -3.93 -5.33 -13.99
CA VAL A 44 -4.41 -6.35 -14.93
C VAL A 44 -3.24 -7.17 -15.49
N GLY A 45 -2.17 -6.51 -15.97
CA GLY A 45 -0.98 -7.19 -16.48
C GLY A 45 -0.26 -8.02 -15.41
N TRP A 46 -0.17 -7.50 -14.18
CA TRP A 46 0.42 -8.21 -13.05
C TRP A 46 -0.42 -9.44 -12.66
N LYS A 47 -1.76 -9.33 -12.61
CA LYS A 47 -2.65 -10.46 -12.35
C LYS A 47 -2.43 -11.57 -13.38
N ALA A 48 -2.40 -11.21 -14.67
CA ALA A 48 -2.17 -12.16 -15.75
C ALA A 48 -0.81 -12.86 -15.60
N ARG A 49 0.26 -12.09 -15.30
CA ARG A 49 1.62 -12.62 -15.10
C ARG A 49 1.69 -13.65 -13.96
N TYR A 50 0.96 -13.43 -12.87
CA TYR A 50 0.99 -14.30 -11.68
C TYR A 50 -0.24 -15.21 -11.56
N ASN A 51 -1.05 -15.32 -12.63
CA ASN A 51 -2.28 -16.10 -12.69
C ASN A 51 -3.21 -15.86 -11.48
N LYS A 52 -3.41 -14.59 -11.14
CA LYS A 52 -4.23 -14.17 -9.99
C LYS A 52 -5.70 -14.06 -10.37
N THR A 53 -6.55 -14.68 -9.56
CA THR A 53 -8.00 -14.56 -9.61
C THR A 53 -8.54 -14.31 -8.22
N TYR A 54 -9.62 -13.53 -8.11
CA TYR A 54 -10.25 -13.19 -6.84
C TYR A 54 -11.70 -13.67 -6.81
N ARG A 55 -12.22 -13.93 -5.61
CA ARG A 55 -13.51 -14.59 -5.42
C ARG A 55 -14.69 -13.64 -5.61
N SER A 56 -14.48 -12.35 -5.44
CA SER A 56 -15.51 -11.33 -5.54
C SER A 56 -14.93 -9.99 -5.98
N ILE A 57 -15.82 -9.10 -6.43
CA ILE A 57 -15.48 -7.71 -6.77
C ILE A 57 -14.88 -7.00 -5.55
N GLY A 58 -15.48 -7.16 -4.37
CA GLY A 58 -14.95 -6.55 -3.14
C GLY A 58 -13.57 -7.07 -2.75
N GLU A 59 -13.27 -8.36 -2.97
CA GLU A 59 -11.91 -8.87 -2.78
C GLU A 59 -10.95 -8.25 -3.80
N GLU A 60 -11.34 -8.18 -5.06
CA GLU A 60 -10.51 -7.59 -6.11
C GLU A 60 -10.22 -6.10 -5.86
N GLU A 61 -11.21 -5.33 -5.41
CA GLU A 61 -11.05 -3.92 -5.01
C GLU A 61 -10.06 -3.77 -3.85
N HIS A 62 -10.17 -4.62 -2.82
CA HIS A 62 -9.23 -4.65 -1.70
C HIS A 62 -7.80 -4.98 -2.15
N ARG A 63 -7.66 -5.99 -3.02
CA ARG A 63 -6.37 -6.43 -3.58
C ARG A 63 -5.75 -5.35 -4.47
N TYR A 64 -6.57 -4.65 -5.23
CA TYR A 64 -6.15 -3.52 -6.05
C TYR A 64 -5.71 -2.33 -5.19
N ALA A 65 -6.40 -2.03 -4.09
CA ALA A 65 -5.99 -0.99 -3.15
C ALA A 65 -4.62 -1.30 -2.54
N ALA A 66 -4.41 -2.54 -2.06
CA ALA A 66 -3.10 -2.99 -1.56
C ALA A 66 -2.01 -2.87 -2.64
N PHE A 67 -2.32 -3.29 -3.87
CA PHE A 67 -1.42 -3.17 -5.02
C PHE A 67 -1.00 -1.72 -5.30
N LYS A 68 -1.94 -0.76 -5.27
CA LYS A 68 -1.62 0.66 -5.47
C LYS A 68 -0.67 1.19 -4.39
N VAL A 69 -0.87 0.79 -3.14
CA VAL A 69 0.00 1.18 -2.01
C VAL A 69 1.41 0.60 -2.19
N ASN A 70 1.51 -0.70 -2.48
CA ASN A 70 2.79 -1.39 -2.65
C ASN A 70 3.58 -0.85 -3.84
N ARG A 71 2.91 -0.56 -4.96
CA ARG A 71 3.55 0.05 -6.14
C ARG A 71 4.14 1.43 -5.83
N ARG A 72 3.41 2.28 -5.10
CA ARG A 72 3.89 3.61 -4.68
C ARG A 72 5.10 3.50 -3.76
N LEU A 73 5.09 2.51 -2.85
CA LEU A 73 6.21 2.25 -1.95
C LEU A 73 7.46 1.80 -2.70
N ILE A 74 7.31 0.92 -3.68
CA ILE A 74 8.38 0.50 -4.59
C ILE A 74 8.91 1.71 -5.35
N GLY A 75 8.03 2.50 -5.99
CA GLY A 75 8.41 3.70 -6.74
C GLY A 75 9.24 4.70 -5.93
N ARG A 76 8.84 5.00 -4.69
CA ARG A 76 9.64 5.87 -3.80
C ARG A 76 11.05 5.31 -3.55
N ARG A 77 11.16 4.02 -3.22
CA ARG A 77 12.46 3.37 -2.99
C ARG A 77 13.38 3.37 -4.21
N HIS A 78 12.83 3.41 -5.43
CA HIS A 78 13.60 3.49 -6.67
C HIS A 78 14.02 4.91 -7.06
N VAL A 79 13.36 5.94 -6.55
CA VAL A 79 13.78 7.34 -6.75
C VAL A 79 14.96 7.67 -5.84
N ASP A 80 14.99 7.10 -4.63
CA ASP A 80 16.03 7.36 -3.63
C ASP A 80 17.30 6.54 -3.85
N ALA A 81 17.28 5.56 -4.76
CA ALA A 81 18.36 4.63 -4.95
C ALA A 81 18.58 4.35 -6.45
N ASP A 82 19.74 4.74 -6.98
CA ASP A 82 20.14 4.63 -8.40
C ASP A 82 19.44 3.45 -9.10
N ALA A 83 18.56 3.82 -10.05
CA ALA A 83 17.49 2.98 -10.62
C ALA A 83 17.95 1.64 -11.24
N GLN A 84 19.24 1.39 -11.36
CA GLN A 84 19.82 0.19 -11.95
C GLN A 84 20.06 -0.98 -10.97
N ARG A 85 20.13 -0.76 -9.65
CA ARG A 85 20.57 -1.83 -8.71
C ARG A 85 19.47 -2.53 -7.91
N TYR A 86 18.25 -1.99 -7.88
CA TYR A 86 17.14 -2.52 -7.05
C TYR A 86 16.09 -3.35 -7.82
N SER A 87 16.45 -3.88 -8.99
CA SER A 87 15.60 -4.80 -9.78
C SER A 87 15.20 -6.10 -9.05
N TYR A 88 15.69 -6.36 -7.83
CA TYR A 88 15.33 -7.54 -7.03
C TYR A 88 14.02 -7.40 -6.22
N HIS A 89 13.40 -6.21 -6.15
CA HIS A 89 12.15 -5.98 -5.39
C HIS A 89 11.03 -5.31 -6.21
N GLY A 90 10.93 -5.64 -7.50
CA GLY A 90 9.79 -5.23 -8.34
C GLY A 90 8.44 -5.77 -7.84
N LEU A 91 7.35 -5.43 -8.53
CA LEU A 91 6.00 -5.95 -8.27
C LEU A 91 5.99 -7.50 -8.31
N ASN A 92 6.16 -8.12 -7.14
CA ASN A 92 6.28 -9.56 -6.98
C ASN A 92 4.89 -10.22 -6.78
N VAL A 93 4.86 -11.54 -6.56
CA VAL A 93 3.62 -12.30 -6.38
C VAL A 93 2.77 -11.88 -5.17
N PHE A 94 3.34 -11.13 -4.23
CA PHE A 94 2.69 -10.63 -3.01
C PHE A 94 2.31 -9.15 -3.11
N ALA A 95 2.39 -8.54 -4.30
CA ALA A 95 2.09 -7.12 -4.47
C ALA A 95 0.64 -6.75 -4.11
N ASP A 96 -0.28 -7.72 -4.04
CA ASP A 96 -1.67 -7.56 -3.63
C ASP A 96 -1.94 -7.80 -2.14
N LEU A 97 -0.90 -8.00 -1.33
CA LEU A 97 -1.03 -8.23 0.12
C LEU A 97 -0.61 -7.00 0.91
N THR A 98 -1.33 -6.73 2.00
CA THR A 98 -0.83 -5.81 3.03
C THR A 98 0.30 -6.46 3.83
N THR A 99 1.05 -5.66 4.57
CA THR A 99 2.11 -6.16 5.46
C THR A 99 1.57 -7.16 6.47
N GLU A 100 0.40 -6.87 7.03
CA GLU A 100 -0.29 -7.70 8.03
C GLU A 100 -0.74 -9.02 7.39
N GLU A 101 -1.38 -8.97 6.22
CA GLU A 101 -1.80 -10.18 5.50
C GLU A 101 -0.61 -11.07 5.12
N PHE A 102 0.51 -10.46 4.70
CA PHE A 102 1.73 -11.18 4.39
C PHE A 102 2.28 -11.88 5.65
N GLN A 103 2.32 -11.18 6.79
CA GLN A 103 2.80 -11.75 8.05
C GLN A 103 1.91 -12.89 8.55
N THR A 104 0.58 -12.72 8.55
CA THR A 104 -0.36 -13.75 8.99
C THR A 104 -0.25 -15.02 8.14
N ARG A 105 -0.09 -14.89 6.82
CA ARG A 105 -0.09 -16.04 5.90
C ARG A 105 1.26 -16.74 5.81
N PHE A 106 2.37 -16.00 5.89
CA PHE A 106 3.69 -16.53 5.54
C PHE A 106 4.71 -16.46 6.69
N ARG A 107 4.38 -15.81 7.81
CA ARG A 107 5.29 -15.64 8.95
C ARG A 107 4.77 -16.34 10.22
N SER A 108 4.24 -17.56 10.09
CA SER A 108 3.61 -18.31 11.18
C SER A 108 4.52 -19.27 11.96
N VAL A 109 5.87 -19.22 11.88
CA VAL A 109 6.72 -20.22 12.56
C VAL A 109 7.82 -19.67 13.49
N THR A 110 8.15 -18.38 13.50
CA THR A 110 9.41 -17.96 14.18
C THR A 110 9.29 -16.94 15.31
N LEU A 111 8.12 -16.76 15.96
CA LEU A 111 8.02 -15.98 17.22
C LEU A 111 7.00 -16.55 18.21
N GLY A 112 6.81 -17.87 18.20
CA GLY A 112 5.88 -18.58 19.09
C GLY A 112 6.45 -19.91 19.59
N GLY A 113 7.74 -19.95 19.91
CA GLY A 113 8.40 -21.12 20.49
C GLY A 113 8.04 -21.34 21.96
N GLN A 114 6.76 -21.60 22.27
CA GLN A 114 6.44 -22.31 23.50
C GLN A 114 6.87 -23.77 23.30
N ASN A 115 8.10 -24.08 23.73
CA ASN A 115 8.62 -25.44 23.77
C ASN A 115 7.73 -26.31 24.69
N PRO A 116 6.94 -27.28 24.17
CA PRO A 116 6.07 -28.12 25.00
C PRO A 116 6.84 -29.18 25.80
N THR A 117 8.16 -29.30 25.60
CA THR A 117 8.91 -30.46 26.13
C THR A 117 9.34 -30.32 27.58
N ASN A 118 9.25 -29.15 28.21
CA ASN A 118 9.77 -28.97 29.57
C ASN A 118 8.76 -29.24 30.71
N ARG A 119 7.52 -29.64 30.39
CA ARG A 119 6.50 -29.91 31.43
C ARG A 119 6.62 -31.30 32.07
N ARG A 120 7.43 -32.22 31.50
CA ARG A 120 7.62 -33.57 32.06
C ARG A 120 8.83 -33.72 32.99
N ARG A 121 9.75 -32.75 33.04
CA ARG A 121 10.99 -32.88 33.84
C ARG A 121 10.95 -32.24 35.23
N LYS A 122 9.84 -31.60 35.63
CA LYS A 122 9.72 -30.92 36.94
C LYS A 122 8.78 -31.61 37.94
N LYS A 123 8.44 -32.89 37.74
CA LYS A 123 7.57 -33.67 38.67
C LYS A 123 8.19 -34.95 39.23
N ARG A 124 9.48 -35.18 39.04
CA ARG A 124 10.27 -36.23 39.71
C ARG A 124 11.63 -35.56 39.88
N GLU A 125 11.94 -34.97 41.02
CA GLU A 125 12.53 -35.66 42.15
C GLU A 125 12.19 -34.91 43.45
N THR A 126 11.59 -35.63 44.40
CA THR A 126 11.52 -35.24 45.82
C THR A 126 12.70 -35.87 46.58
N PRO A 127 13.20 -35.23 47.65
CA PRO A 127 14.47 -35.55 48.30
C PRO A 127 14.30 -36.56 49.44
N THR A 128 15.05 -37.66 49.42
CA THR A 128 15.30 -38.57 50.56
C THR A 128 16.44 -39.49 50.11
N GLY A 129 17.49 -39.81 50.83
CA GLY A 129 17.95 -39.58 52.19
C GLY A 129 19.31 -40.28 52.31
N VAL A 130 19.99 -39.99 53.41
CA VAL A 130 21.33 -40.42 53.83
C VAL A 130 21.54 -41.95 53.85
N GLN A 131 22.83 -42.34 53.93
CA GLN A 131 23.45 -43.61 54.38
C GLN A 131 24.06 -44.41 53.22
N ILE A 132 25.34 -44.81 53.22
CA ILE A 132 26.36 -45.06 54.26
C ILE A 132 27.72 -44.57 53.73
#